data_AF-A0A2N2L4G8-F1
#
_entry.id   AF-A0A2N2L4G8-F1
#
_cell.length_a   1.000
_cell.length_b   1.000
_cell.length_c   1.000
_cell.angle_alpha   90.00
_cell.angle_beta   90.00
_cell.angle_gamma   90.00
#
_symmetry.space_group_name_H-M   'P 1'
#
loop_
_entity.id
_entity.type
_entity.pdbx_description
1 polymer ?
#
loop_
_entity_poly.entity_id
_entity_poly.type
_entity_poly.pdbx_seq_one_letter_code
_entity_poly.pdbx_strand_id
1 'polypeptide(L)'
;GPGSYIPHSIYCNVGRCLSGEAVYREAEILCDIAGGIPATFPHEKDFANPITGEPLLKYTKRNPKMSVEDQAQFWRYLGDQLCSATGGIMNMGNYHGGGSPIMEQIAITTQYDIASRKKLVKYIAGMSGGDREALAPKPPKK
;
A
#
# COMPACT_ATOMS: atom_id res chain seq x y z
N GLY A 1 -15.79 30.06 11.70
CA GLY A 1 -14.39 29.65 11.95
C GLY A 1 -13.71 29.48 10.60
N PRO A 2 -12.36 29.47 10.50
CA PRO A 2 -11.66 29.61 9.23
C PRO A 2 -12.19 28.57 8.24
N GLY A 3 -12.35 28.93 6.96
CA GLY A 3 -12.97 28.13 5.89
C GLY A 3 -12.17 26.88 5.49
N SER A 4 -11.66 26.16 6.49
CA SER A 4 -10.94 24.91 6.36
C SER A 4 -11.92 23.78 6.04
N TYR A 5 -11.65 23.09 4.94
CA TYR A 5 -12.36 21.88 4.55
C TYR A 5 -11.73 20.69 5.24
N ILE A 6 -12.55 19.90 5.93
CA ILE A 6 -12.13 18.65 6.57
C ILE A 6 -12.57 17.50 5.68
N PRO A 7 -11.65 16.62 5.24
CA PRO A 7 -12.01 15.47 4.43
C PRO A 7 -12.87 14.50 5.25
N HIS A 8 -13.72 13.73 4.56
CA HIS A 8 -14.65 12.84 5.21
C HIS A 8 -13.92 11.67 5.89
N SER A 9 -13.89 11.69 7.22
CA SER A 9 -13.10 10.80 8.08
C SER A 9 -13.21 9.31 7.72
N ILE A 10 -14.42 8.79 7.46
CA ILE A 10 -14.59 7.37 7.11
C ILE A 10 -13.80 7.00 5.84
N TYR A 11 -13.85 7.83 4.80
CA TYR A 11 -13.16 7.52 3.55
C TYR A 11 -11.64 7.62 3.70
N CYS A 12 -11.14 8.57 4.49
CA CYS A 12 -9.73 8.65 4.82
C CYS A 12 -9.23 7.40 5.54
N ASN A 13 -9.97 6.93 6.55
CA ASN A 13 -9.60 5.73 7.31
C ASN A 13 -9.71 4.47 6.45
N VAL A 14 -10.71 4.35 5.58
CA VAL A 14 -10.82 3.21 4.64
C VAL A 14 -9.60 3.14 3.72
N GLY A 15 -9.24 4.25 3.08
CA GLY A 15 -8.07 4.28 2.20
C GLY A 15 -6.79 3.93 2.95
N ARG A 16 -6.63 4.51 4.14
CA ARG A 16 -5.45 4.26 4.97
C ARG A 16 -5.36 2.80 5.43
N CYS A 17 -6.45 2.22 5.90
CA CYS A 17 -6.54 0.83 6.34
C CYS A 17 -6.14 -0.12 5.20
N LEU A 18 -6.74 0.08 4.02
CA LEU A 18 -6.45 -0.73 2.83
C LEU A 18 -4.97 -0.67 2.46
N SER A 19 -4.39 0.53 2.40
CA SER A 19 -2.96 0.67 2.09
C SER A 19 -2.10 -0.06 3.12
N GLY A 20 -2.38 0.10 4.42
CA GLY A 20 -1.59 -0.53 5.49
C GLY A 20 -1.65 -2.06 5.46
N GLU A 21 -2.83 -2.63 5.21
CA GLU A 21 -3.02 -4.09 5.08
C GLU A 21 -2.35 -4.65 3.80
N ALA A 22 -2.26 -3.85 2.74
CA ALA A 22 -1.73 -4.29 1.45
C ALA A 22 -0.18 -4.20 1.33
N VAL A 23 0.50 -3.31 2.08
CA VAL A 23 1.94 -3.02 1.91
C VAL A 23 2.80 -4.27 1.79
N TYR A 24 2.66 -5.21 2.74
CA TYR A 24 3.51 -6.41 2.74
C TYR A 24 3.14 -7.38 1.63
N ARG A 25 1.87 -7.41 1.20
CA ARG A 25 1.46 -8.20 0.04
C ARG A 25 2.03 -7.62 -1.25
N GLU A 26 2.09 -6.30 -1.39
CA GLU A 26 2.74 -5.64 -2.52
C GLU A 26 4.25 -5.96 -2.56
N ALA A 27 4.92 -5.89 -1.40
CA ALA A 27 6.32 -6.26 -1.28
C ALA A 27 6.58 -7.75 -1.58
N GLU A 28 5.68 -8.63 -1.15
CA GLU A 28 5.73 -10.07 -1.45
C GLU A 28 5.62 -10.34 -2.95
N ILE A 29 4.67 -9.70 -3.65
CA ILE A 29 4.52 -9.82 -5.11
C ILE A 29 5.79 -9.37 -5.81
N LEU A 30 6.39 -8.26 -5.36
CA LEU A 30 7.64 -7.77 -5.94
C LEU A 30 8.81 -8.74 -5.69
N CYS A 31 8.90 -9.31 -4.50
CA CYS A 31 9.90 -10.32 -4.14
C CYS A 31 9.79 -11.57 -5.01
N ASP A 32 8.56 -12.09 -5.21
CA ASP A 32 8.30 -13.26 -6.05
C ASP A 32 8.72 -13.03 -7.51
N ILE A 33 8.36 -11.87 -8.07
CA ILE A 33 8.73 -11.51 -9.44
C ILE A 33 10.24 -11.30 -9.59
N ALA A 34 10.90 -10.67 -8.61
CA ALA A 34 12.32 -10.34 -8.68
C ALA A 34 13.24 -11.56 -8.43
N GLY A 35 12.74 -12.59 -7.74
CA GLY A 35 13.56 -13.69 -7.25
C GLY A 35 14.67 -13.21 -6.31
N GLY A 36 15.76 -13.97 -6.22
CA GLY A 36 16.88 -13.66 -5.32
C GLY A 36 17.82 -12.53 -5.79
N ILE A 37 17.56 -11.91 -6.95
CA ILE A 37 18.47 -10.92 -7.55
C ILE A 37 18.69 -9.70 -6.63
N PRO A 38 17.65 -9.05 -6.06
CA PRO A 38 17.84 -7.86 -5.22
C PRO A 38 18.82 -8.06 -4.05
N ALA A 39 18.87 -9.27 -3.48
CA ALA A 39 19.74 -9.61 -2.34
C ALA A 39 21.15 -10.07 -2.76
N THR A 40 21.36 -10.43 -4.03
CA THR A 40 22.60 -11.03 -4.53
C THR A 40 23.24 -10.27 -5.68
N PHE A 41 22.65 -9.14 -6.10
CA PHE A 41 23.15 -8.34 -7.20
C PHE A 41 24.51 -7.70 -6.83
N PRO A 42 25.53 -7.75 -7.70
CA PRO A 42 26.83 -7.17 -7.42
C PRO A 42 26.75 -5.66 -7.20
N HIS A 43 27.69 -5.12 -6.42
CA HIS A 43 27.74 -3.69 -6.15
C HIS A 43 28.29 -2.92 -7.35
N GLU A 44 28.00 -1.63 -7.44
CA GLU A 44 28.51 -0.75 -8.52
C GLU A 44 30.03 -0.84 -8.68
N LYS A 45 30.78 -0.92 -7.58
CA LYS A 45 32.24 -1.06 -7.60
C LYS A 45 32.72 -2.30 -8.37
N ASP A 46 31.92 -3.37 -8.40
CA ASP A 46 32.26 -4.61 -9.09
C ASP A 46 32.04 -4.47 -10.61
N PHE A 47 31.05 -3.65 -11.02
CA PHE A 47 30.83 -3.28 -12.42
C PHE A 47 31.89 -2.29 -12.93
N ALA A 48 32.37 -1.39 -12.08
CA ALA A 48 33.44 -0.44 -12.40
C ALA A 48 34.85 -1.07 -12.40
N ASN A 49 34.99 -2.30 -11.91
CA ASN A 49 36.26 -2.99 -11.82
C ASN A 49 36.72 -3.48 -13.21
N PRO A 50 37.99 -3.26 -13.61
CA PRO A 50 38.48 -3.59 -14.94
C PRO A 50 38.53 -5.09 -15.24
N ILE A 51 38.51 -5.95 -14.21
CA ILE A 51 38.55 -7.41 -14.34
C ILE A 51 37.13 -7.99 -14.35
N THR A 52 36.25 -7.54 -13.44
CA THR A 52 34.91 -8.12 -13.28
C THR A 52 33.82 -7.40 -14.06
N GLY A 53 34.03 -6.15 -14.51
CA GLY A 53 33.02 -5.33 -15.15
C GLY A 53 32.42 -5.95 -16.42
N GLU A 54 33.26 -6.23 -17.42
CA GLU A 54 32.80 -6.83 -18.68
C GLU A 54 32.12 -8.21 -18.48
N PRO A 55 32.68 -9.15 -17.68
CA PRO A 55 31.98 -10.38 -17.34
C PRO A 55 30.61 -10.15 -16.66
N LEU A 56 30.52 -9.22 -15.71
CA LEU A 56 29.27 -8.93 -15.02
C LEU A 56 28.22 -8.39 -15.98
N LEU A 57 28.58 -7.46 -16.87
CA LEU A 57 27.66 -6.98 -17.90
C LEU A 57 27.20 -8.15 -18.80
N LYS A 58 28.12 -9.03 -19.22
CA LYS A 58 27.75 -10.19 -20.02
C LYS A 58 26.73 -11.11 -19.34
N TYR A 59 26.94 -11.43 -18.06
CA TYR A 59 26.12 -12.45 -17.36
C TYR A 59 24.89 -11.89 -16.64
N THR A 60 24.80 -10.57 -16.42
CA THR A 60 23.63 -9.95 -15.80
C THR A 60 22.59 -9.49 -16.82
N LYS A 61 22.93 -9.41 -18.11
CA LYS A 61 21.99 -9.06 -19.18
C LYS A 61 20.85 -10.09 -19.29
N ARG A 62 19.60 -9.64 -19.16
CA ARG A 62 18.39 -10.47 -19.27
C ARG A 62 17.61 -10.18 -20.55
N ASN A 63 17.25 -8.93 -20.77
CA ASN A 63 16.50 -8.50 -21.95
C ASN A 63 17.48 -7.99 -23.04
N PRO A 64 17.52 -8.62 -24.24
CA PRO A 64 18.39 -8.16 -25.31
C PRO A 64 17.97 -6.82 -25.92
N LYS A 65 16.73 -6.37 -25.71
CA LYS A 65 16.18 -5.10 -26.22
C LYS A 65 16.47 -3.89 -25.32
N MET A 66 17.16 -4.09 -24.20
CA MET A 66 17.52 -3.04 -23.25
C MET A 66 19.05 -3.05 -23.06
N SER A 67 19.65 -1.88 -22.83
CA SER A 67 21.07 -1.82 -22.46
C SER A 67 21.28 -2.61 -21.17
N VAL A 68 22.48 -3.17 -20.98
CA VAL A 68 22.74 -3.96 -19.76
C VAL A 68 22.98 -3.04 -18.57
N GLU A 69 23.50 -1.85 -18.82
CA GLU A 69 23.72 -0.80 -17.85
C GLU A 69 22.39 -0.32 -17.24
N ASP A 70 21.37 -0.08 -18.06
CA ASP A 70 20.03 0.28 -17.56
C ASP A 70 19.40 -0.86 -16.76
N GLN A 71 19.61 -2.11 -17.20
CA GLN A 71 19.16 -3.28 -16.44
C GLN A 71 19.86 -3.37 -15.09
N ALA A 72 21.15 -3.08 -15.02
CA ALA A 72 21.89 -3.07 -13.76
C ALA A 72 21.39 -1.97 -12.82
N GLN A 73 21.07 -0.78 -13.33
CA GLN A 73 20.47 0.28 -12.51
C GLN A 73 19.08 -0.10 -12.01
N PHE A 74 18.26 -0.74 -12.85
CA PHE A 74 16.95 -1.25 -12.43
C PHE A 74 17.05 -2.29 -11.29
N TRP A 75 17.99 -3.23 -11.38
CA TRP A 75 18.20 -4.21 -10.31
C TRP A 75 18.68 -3.58 -9.00
N ARG A 76 19.53 -2.55 -9.07
CA ARG A 76 19.95 -1.80 -7.87
C ARG A 76 18.80 -1.02 -7.23
N TYR A 77 17.93 -0.42 -8.04
CA TYR A 77 16.72 0.22 -7.54
C TYR A 77 15.80 -0.79 -6.83
N LEU A 78 15.57 -1.97 -7.42
CA LEU A 78 14.82 -3.04 -6.74
C LEU A 78 15.52 -3.49 -5.44
N GLY A 79 16.85 -3.58 -5.44
CA GLY A 79 17.66 -3.83 -4.25
C GLY A 79 17.44 -2.80 -3.14
N ASP A 80 17.33 -1.51 -3.50
CA ASP A 80 17.03 -0.45 -2.54
C ASP A 80 15.63 -0.62 -1.92
N GLN A 81 14.62 -0.93 -2.75
CA GLN A 81 13.25 -1.11 -2.27
C GLN A 81 13.07 -2.35 -1.39
N LEU A 82 13.75 -3.46 -1.70
CA LEU A 82 13.51 -4.76 -1.05
C LEU A 82 14.54 -5.12 0.03
N CYS A 83 15.78 -4.63 -0.07
CA CYS A 83 16.89 -5.12 0.74
C CYS A 83 17.68 -4.03 1.48
N SER A 84 17.40 -2.74 1.24
CA SER A 84 18.10 -1.67 1.96
C SER A 84 17.42 -1.25 3.26
N ALA A 85 18.16 -0.51 4.08
CA ALA A 85 17.61 0.15 5.26
C ALA A 85 16.47 1.11 4.90
N THR A 86 16.59 1.83 3.78
CA THR A 86 15.54 2.74 3.29
C THR A 86 14.27 1.98 2.96
N GLY A 87 14.35 0.89 2.20
CA GLY A 87 13.21 0.04 1.88
C GLY A 87 12.53 -0.54 3.13
N GLY A 88 13.33 -1.01 4.09
CA GLY A 88 12.82 -1.49 5.38
C GLY A 88 12.07 -0.43 6.19
N ILE A 89 12.65 0.78 6.31
CA ILE A 89 12.01 1.91 6.99
C ILE A 89 10.72 2.32 6.28
N MET A 90 10.73 2.36 4.94
CA MET A 90 9.55 2.68 4.13
C MET A 90 8.42 1.67 4.35
N ASN A 91 8.70 0.37 4.41
CA ASN A 91 7.68 -0.64 4.68
C ASN A 91 7.05 -0.46 6.07
N MET A 92 7.87 -0.20 7.09
CA MET A 92 7.36 0.10 8.43
C MET A 92 6.52 1.38 8.45
N GLY A 93 6.97 2.43 7.77
CA GLY A 93 6.25 3.69 7.65
C GLY A 93 4.92 3.55 6.88
N ASN A 94 4.90 2.79 5.79
CA ASN A 94 3.70 2.55 5.01
C ASN A 94 2.69 1.68 5.76
N TYR A 95 3.14 0.79 6.64
CA TYR A 95 2.25 -0.03 7.48
C TYR A 95 1.71 0.76 8.68
N HIS A 96 2.55 1.55 9.37
CA HIS A 96 2.19 2.22 10.64
C HIS A 96 1.96 3.73 10.56
N GLY A 97 2.21 4.36 9.42
CA GLY A 97 2.06 5.81 9.26
C GLY A 97 0.63 6.24 9.54
N GLY A 98 0.43 7.12 10.52
CA GLY A 98 -0.90 7.57 10.95
C GLY A 98 -1.67 6.60 11.86
N GLY A 99 -1.11 5.42 12.16
CA GLY A 99 -1.78 4.35 12.90
C GLY A 99 -1.47 2.97 12.29
N SER A 100 -1.50 1.93 13.12
CA SER A 100 -1.58 0.55 12.62
C SER A 100 -3.01 0.28 12.14
N PRO A 101 -3.25 -0.54 11.10
CA PRO A 101 -4.57 -0.75 10.47
C PRO A 101 -5.76 -0.96 11.43
N ILE A 102 -5.51 -1.58 12.59
CA ILE A 102 -6.51 -1.75 13.64
C ILE A 102 -7.10 -0.42 14.15
N MET A 103 -6.31 0.64 14.19
CA MET A 103 -6.74 1.98 14.61
C MET A 103 -7.73 2.55 13.61
N GLU A 104 -7.48 2.40 12.31
CA GLU A 104 -8.41 2.80 11.25
C GLU A 104 -9.69 1.98 11.30
N GLN A 105 -9.62 0.66 11.54
CA GLN A 105 -10.81 -0.18 11.73
C GLN A 105 -11.66 0.27 12.92
N ILE A 106 -11.03 0.65 14.04
CA ILE A 106 -11.71 1.23 15.21
C ILE A 106 -12.36 2.57 14.83
N ALA A 107 -11.64 3.46 14.14
CA ALA A 107 -12.17 4.76 13.72
C ALA A 107 -13.37 4.61 12.77
N ILE A 108 -13.30 3.69 11.80
CA ILE A 108 -14.41 3.38 10.89
C ILE A 108 -15.60 2.86 11.70
N THR A 109 -15.39 1.85 12.54
CA THR A 109 -16.48 1.19 13.28
C THR A 109 -17.18 2.15 14.24
N THR A 110 -16.43 3.05 14.89
CA THR A 110 -16.97 4.02 15.86
C THR A 110 -17.72 5.17 15.20
N GLN A 111 -17.34 5.57 13.99
CA GLN A 111 -17.93 6.71 13.28
C GLN A 111 -18.99 6.30 12.25
N TYR A 112 -18.97 5.05 11.78
CA TYR A 112 -19.95 4.54 10.83
C TYR A 112 -21.31 4.36 11.51
N ASP A 113 -22.37 4.84 10.85
CA ASP A 113 -23.74 4.74 11.37
C ASP A 113 -24.30 3.33 11.17
N ILE A 114 -23.80 2.38 11.97
CA ILE A 114 -24.25 0.98 12.02
C ILE A 114 -25.73 0.90 12.40
N ALA A 115 -26.25 1.85 13.18
CA ALA A 115 -27.63 1.84 13.65
C ALA A 115 -28.63 1.98 12.50
N SER A 116 -28.41 2.85 11.53
CA SER A 116 -29.27 2.93 10.33
C SER A 116 -29.21 1.66 9.48
N ARG A 117 -28.04 1.00 9.38
CA ARG A 117 -27.91 -0.27 8.65
C ARG A 117 -28.72 -1.37 9.34
N LYS A 118 -28.70 -1.42 10.68
CA LYS A 118 -29.55 -2.33 11.47
C LYS A 118 -31.04 -2.07 11.21
N LYS A 119 -31.48 -0.81 11.15
CA LYS A 119 -32.89 -0.47 10.86
C LYS A 119 -33.30 -0.90 9.45
N LEU A 120 -32.43 -0.71 8.46
CA LEU A 120 -32.69 -1.15 7.08
C LEU A 120 -32.83 -2.68 7.01
N VAL A 121 -31.89 -3.42 7.61
CA VAL A 121 -31.95 -4.89 7.62
C VAL A 121 -33.21 -5.40 8.33
N LYS A 122 -33.61 -4.80 9.45
CA LYS A 122 -34.87 -5.14 10.13
C LYS A 122 -36.08 -4.96 9.23
N TYR A 123 -36.13 -3.89 8.43
CA TYR A 123 -37.21 -3.66 7.47
C TYR A 123 -37.24 -4.75 6.40
N ILE A 124 -36.09 -5.02 5.77
CA ILE A 124 -35.96 -6.06 4.72
C ILE A 124 -36.37 -7.44 5.25
N ALA A 125 -36.01 -7.76 6.48
CA ALA A 125 -36.33 -9.03 7.12
C ALA A 125 -37.76 -9.11 7.71
N GLY A 126 -38.58 -8.06 7.58
CA GLY A 126 -39.93 -8.02 8.15
C GLY A 126 -39.97 -7.96 9.69
N MET A 127 -38.87 -7.57 10.33
CA MET A 127 -38.78 -7.45 11.78
C MET A 127 -39.33 -6.10 12.26
N SER A 128 -39.94 -6.09 13.44
CA SER A 128 -40.35 -4.86 14.13
C SER A 128 -39.18 -3.88 14.33
N GLY A 129 -39.46 -2.58 14.22
CA GLY A 129 -38.44 -1.54 14.38
C GLY A 129 -37.51 -1.37 13.17
N GLY A 130 -37.91 -1.89 12.01
CA GLY A 130 -37.29 -1.58 10.73
C GLY A 130 -37.70 -0.22 10.17
N ASP A 131 -36.86 0.36 9.32
CA ASP A 131 -37.11 1.62 8.61
C ASP A 131 -36.60 1.53 7.18
N ARG A 132 -37.51 1.69 6.20
CA ARG A 132 -37.20 1.65 4.76
C ARG A 132 -36.30 2.83 4.35
N GLU A 133 -36.50 3.98 4.98
CA GLU A 133 -35.83 5.24 4.63
C GLU A 133 -34.60 5.50 5.52
N ALA A 134 -34.11 4.48 6.23
CA ALA A 134 -33.02 4.61 7.20
C ALA A 134 -31.72 5.21 6.62
N LEU A 135 -31.50 5.06 5.30
CA LEU A 135 -30.34 5.59 4.58
C LEU A 135 -30.67 6.79 3.67
N ALA A 136 -31.91 7.28 3.67
CA ALA A 136 -32.30 8.41 2.83
C ALA A 136 -31.51 9.68 3.20
N PRO A 137 -31.18 10.54 2.22
CA PRO A 137 -30.52 11.81 2.50
C PRO A 137 -31.34 12.62 3.50
N LYS A 138 -30.72 13.01 4.62
CA LYS A 138 -31.40 13.88 5.58
C LYS A 138 -31.46 15.29 5.00
N PRO A 139 -32.61 15.99 5.13
CA PRO A 139 -32.70 17.37 4.72
C PRO A 139 -31.67 18.21 5.50
N PRO A 140 -31.13 19.29 4.89
CA PRO A 140 -30.20 20.17 5.57
C PRO A 140 -30.85 20.72 6.84
N LYS A 141 -30.12 20.68 7.96
CA LYS A 141 -30.56 21.33 9.19
C LYS A 141 -30.59 22.84 8.93
N LYS A 142 -31.75 23.46 9.16
CA LYS A 142 -31.93 24.92 9.13
C LYS A 142 -31.04 25.58 10.18
#